data_AF-A0A5C8BHQ6-F1
#
_entry.id   AF-A0A5C8BHQ6-F1
#
_cell.length_a   1.000
_cell.length_b   1.000
_cell.length_c   1.000
_cell.angle_alpha   90.00
_cell.angle_beta   90.00
_cell.angle_gamma   90.00
#
_symmetry.space_group_name_H-M   'P 1'
#
loop_
_entity.id
_entity.type
_entity.pdbx_description
1 polymer ?
#
loop_
_entity_poly.entity_id
_entity_poly.type
_entity_poly.pdbx_seq_one_letter_code
_entity_poly.pdbx_strand_id
1 'polypeptide(L)'
;MQLKKNLLRQLKAIPILYLMIVLIWMLVFAAVAYRYFHGSSISLKEDASLQTSGDKDYLNSSTIKSSYLDSEFINNLAKDTQDQLLNEKSETLENIDLQFNTLYTELGAISSVYDEATKNYILFLNNIPLGQVANPLVKYAFYLKNKQIILIFEAEDIGSDSVYVMLDLSSRKKRMLHEVGNFEKLQAASLSNDKLCVYLKFNDARKYSEKDGDYQLYEYCGAGSFNKILDVKSEEYYQRKFAGMTAAQVLQLAEQDKCYDNKTKRLNLSHKCGYGIKYCHIFRSIKEERNSTSYLELEHACADRAQTRLFQSLMLN
;
A
#
# COMPACT_ATOMS: atom_id res chain seq x y z
N MET A 1 -15.91 -40.55 -52.11
CA MET A 1 -16.90 -40.94 -51.07
C MET A 1 -16.31 -40.97 -49.64
N GLN A 2 -15.00 -41.25 -49.45
CA GLN A 2 -14.34 -41.26 -48.13
C GLN A 2 -14.18 -39.87 -47.48
N LEU A 3 -13.96 -38.80 -48.25
CA LEU A 3 -13.78 -37.44 -47.71
C LEU A 3 -15.01 -36.93 -46.91
N LYS A 4 -16.23 -37.22 -47.41
CA LYS A 4 -17.49 -36.86 -46.75
C LYS A 4 -17.70 -37.59 -45.42
N LYS A 5 -17.19 -38.81 -45.26
CA LYS A 5 -17.32 -39.58 -44.01
C LYS A 5 -16.41 -39.05 -42.90
N ASN A 6 -15.20 -38.58 -43.22
CA ASN A 6 -14.29 -37.99 -42.23
C ASN A 6 -14.75 -36.60 -41.75
N LEU A 7 -15.29 -35.78 -42.65
CA LEU A 7 -15.83 -34.46 -42.31
C LEU A 7 -17.06 -34.54 -41.40
N LEU A 8 -17.97 -35.49 -41.65
CA LEU A 8 -19.13 -35.74 -40.77
C LEU A 8 -18.72 -36.26 -39.38
N ARG A 9 -17.61 -37.00 -39.28
CA ARG A 9 -17.09 -37.54 -38.02
C ARG A 9 -16.43 -36.45 -37.17
N GLN A 10 -15.72 -35.51 -37.80
CA GLN A 10 -15.16 -34.34 -37.13
C GLN A 10 -16.25 -33.37 -36.65
N LEU A 11 -17.28 -33.10 -37.45
CA LEU A 11 -18.41 -32.24 -37.07
C LEU A 11 -19.22 -32.76 -35.86
N LYS A 12 -19.29 -34.10 -35.66
CA LYS A 12 -19.92 -34.70 -34.48
C LYS A 12 -19.06 -34.64 -33.20
N ALA A 13 -17.74 -34.50 -33.33
CA ALA A 13 -16.81 -34.50 -32.19
C ALA A 13 -16.57 -33.10 -31.59
N ILE A 14 -16.74 -32.03 -32.39
CA ILE A 14 -16.60 -30.63 -31.96
C ILE A 14 -17.50 -30.26 -30.77
N PRO A 15 -18.81 -30.61 -30.72
CA PRO A 15 -19.64 -30.27 -29.57
C PRO A 15 -19.24 -31.03 -28.30
N ILE A 16 -18.73 -32.25 -28.43
CA ILE A 16 -18.25 -33.06 -27.29
C ILE A 16 -16.96 -32.47 -26.71
N LEU A 17 -16.05 -32.01 -27.58
CA LEU A 17 -14.82 -31.36 -27.14
C LEU A 17 -15.09 -30.05 -26.38
N TYR A 18 -16.03 -29.24 -26.87
CA TYR A 18 -16.45 -28.02 -26.18
C TYR A 18 -17.07 -28.31 -24.81
N LEU A 19 -17.90 -29.36 -24.72
CA LEU A 19 -18.54 -29.77 -23.47
C LEU A 19 -17.51 -30.27 -22.44
N MET A 20 -16.46 -30.97 -22.89
CA MET A 20 -15.32 -31.38 -22.05
C MET A 20 -14.50 -30.18 -21.55
N ILE A 21 -14.25 -29.19 -22.42
CA ILE A 21 -13.51 -27.97 -22.04
C ILE A 21 -14.29 -27.17 -20.99
N VAL A 22 -15.60 -27.01 -21.17
CA VAL A 22 -16.45 -26.32 -20.18
C VAL A 22 -16.48 -27.07 -18.85
N LEU A 23 -16.57 -28.41 -18.86
CA LEU A 23 -16.51 -29.23 -17.65
C LEU A 23 -15.19 -29.08 -16.89
N ILE A 24 -14.05 -29.04 -17.60
CA ILE A 24 -12.73 -28.83 -17.01
C ILE A 24 -12.66 -27.44 -16.34
N TRP A 25 -13.12 -26.39 -17.03
CA TRP A 25 -13.15 -25.06 -16.45
C TRP A 25 -14.07 -24.96 -15.23
N MET A 26 -15.23 -25.63 -15.25
CA MET A 26 -16.12 -25.69 -14.09
C MET A 26 -15.48 -26.37 -12.87
N LEU A 27 -14.69 -27.43 -13.08
CA LEU A 27 -13.93 -28.09 -12.01
C LEU A 27 -12.82 -27.19 -11.45
N VAL A 28 -12.13 -26.43 -12.32
CA VAL A 28 -11.12 -25.46 -11.89
C VAL A 28 -11.76 -24.35 -11.05
N PHE A 29 -12.89 -23.78 -11.50
CA PHE A 29 -13.62 -22.77 -10.74
C PHE A 29 -14.15 -23.31 -9.40
N ALA A 30 -14.65 -24.55 -9.37
CA ALA A 30 -15.08 -25.19 -8.12
C ALA A 30 -13.92 -25.40 -7.14
N ALA A 31 -12.73 -25.77 -7.62
CA ALA A 31 -11.54 -25.93 -6.78
C ALA A 31 -11.01 -24.59 -6.23
N VAL A 32 -11.05 -23.53 -7.05
CA VAL A 32 -10.69 -22.17 -6.62
C VAL A 32 -11.70 -21.64 -5.60
N ALA A 33 -13.00 -21.79 -5.87
CA ALA A 33 -14.06 -21.40 -4.93
C ALA A 33 -13.95 -22.17 -3.61
N TYR A 34 -13.72 -23.48 -3.64
CA TYR A 34 -13.53 -24.29 -2.43
C TYR A 34 -12.34 -23.79 -1.58
N ARG A 35 -11.20 -23.48 -2.21
CA ARG A 35 -10.05 -22.89 -1.48
C ARG A 35 -10.35 -21.50 -0.92
N TYR A 36 -11.12 -20.69 -1.65
CA TYR A 36 -11.50 -19.36 -1.20
C TYR A 36 -12.47 -19.41 0.00
N PHE A 37 -13.44 -20.32 -0.01
CA PHE A 37 -14.44 -20.44 1.04
C PHE A 37 -14.01 -21.31 2.24
N HIS A 38 -13.00 -22.18 2.13
CA HIS A 38 -12.57 -23.09 3.21
C HIS A 38 -11.10 -22.90 3.64
N GLY A 39 -10.41 -21.87 3.14
CA GLY A 39 -9.02 -21.56 3.45
C GLY A 39 -8.73 -21.01 4.87
N SER A 40 -9.67 -21.10 5.82
CA SER A 40 -9.46 -20.64 7.20
C SER A 40 -10.16 -21.55 8.23
N SER A 41 -9.63 -22.74 8.46
CA SER A 41 -9.86 -23.45 9.73
C SER A 41 -8.77 -24.47 10.01
N ILE A 42 -7.67 -24.02 10.63
CA ILE A 42 -6.85 -24.91 11.45
C ILE A 42 -6.84 -24.33 12.86
N SER A 43 -7.79 -24.89 13.62
CA SER A 43 -7.87 -25.07 15.07
C SER A 43 -6.59 -24.74 15.84
N LEU A 44 -6.68 -23.67 16.64
CA LEU A 44 -5.94 -23.53 17.89
C LEU A 44 -6.32 -24.70 18.81
N LYS A 45 -5.40 -25.63 19.04
CA LYS A 45 -5.40 -26.45 20.24
C LYS A 45 -4.01 -26.39 20.86
N GLU A 46 -4.04 -26.07 22.14
CA GLU A 46 -2.94 -26.05 23.09
C GLU A 46 -2.14 -27.36 23.03
N ASP A 47 -0.83 -27.25 23.13
CA ASP A 47 -0.05 -28.16 23.97
C ASP A 47 0.99 -27.33 24.71
N ALA A 48 0.61 -26.96 25.93
CA ALA A 48 1.55 -26.62 26.98
C ALA A 48 2.21 -27.93 27.44
N SER A 49 3.51 -28.09 27.19
CA SER A 49 4.35 -28.89 28.08
C SER A 49 5.72 -28.24 28.23
N LEU A 50 5.96 -27.85 29.47
CA LEU A 50 7.18 -27.32 30.03
C LEU A 50 8.20 -28.47 30.11
N GLN A 51 9.40 -28.32 29.54
CA GLN A 51 10.59 -28.96 30.08
C GLN A 51 11.85 -28.13 29.77
N THR A 52 12.35 -27.58 30.86
CA THR A 52 13.61 -26.87 31.08
C THR A 52 14.84 -27.72 30.76
N SER A 53 15.89 -27.13 30.20
CA SER A 53 17.29 -27.25 30.68
C SER A 53 18.28 -26.55 29.74
N GLY A 54 19.01 -25.56 30.24
CA GLY A 54 20.29 -25.11 29.66
C GLY A 54 20.47 -23.60 29.45
N ASP A 55 20.64 -22.82 30.53
CA ASP A 55 21.69 -21.79 30.76
C ASP A 55 22.56 -21.38 29.56
N LYS A 56 22.90 -20.12 29.22
CA LYS A 56 22.96 -18.75 29.78
C LYS A 56 23.14 -17.82 28.54
N ASP A 57 22.64 -16.60 28.42
CA ASP A 57 22.94 -15.38 29.19
C ASP A 57 21.77 -14.39 29.07
N TYR A 58 21.37 -13.82 30.20
CA TYR A 58 20.33 -12.80 30.29
C TYR A 58 20.90 -11.41 29.98
N LEU A 59 20.28 -10.71 29.03
CA LEU A 59 20.26 -9.24 29.00
C LEU A 59 18.91 -8.78 29.55
N ASN A 60 18.91 -8.35 30.81
CA ASN A 60 17.77 -7.74 31.48
C ASN A 60 17.91 -6.20 31.39
N SER A 61 16.90 -5.52 30.85
CA SER A 61 16.58 -4.09 31.05
C SER A 61 15.37 -3.77 30.16
N SER A 62 14.15 -4.05 30.62
CA SER A 62 13.28 -3.13 31.37
C SER A 62 12.51 -2.14 30.49
N THR A 63 11.18 -2.29 30.53
CA THR A 63 10.16 -1.24 30.40
C THR A 63 10.18 -0.36 29.15
N ILE A 64 9.38 -0.72 28.14
CA ILE A 64 8.78 0.30 27.27
C ILE A 64 7.38 0.58 27.82
N LYS A 65 7.31 1.63 28.65
CA LYS A 65 6.07 2.36 28.88
C LYS A 65 5.63 2.94 27.54
N SER A 66 4.35 2.75 27.22
CA SER A 66 3.62 3.52 26.23
C SER A 66 3.67 5.01 26.61
N SER A 67 4.66 5.72 26.07
CA SER A 67 4.71 7.18 26.02
C SER A 67 5.97 7.57 25.23
N TYR A 68 5.78 8.09 24.02
CA TYR A 68 6.80 8.61 23.11
C TYR A 68 7.70 7.55 22.45
N LEU A 69 7.32 7.17 21.23
CA LEU A 69 8.30 6.81 20.19
C LEU A 69 9.30 7.96 20.14
N ASP A 70 10.53 7.70 20.57
CA ASP A 70 11.55 8.73 20.70
C ASP A 70 11.76 9.40 19.34
N SER A 71 11.67 10.73 19.31
CA SER A 71 11.87 11.51 18.09
C SER A 71 13.22 11.22 17.45
N GLU A 72 14.21 10.80 18.24
CA GLU A 72 15.52 10.37 17.79
C GLU A 72 15.47 9.05 17.00
N PHE A 73 14.74 8.02 17.47
CA PHE A 73 14.51 6.78 16.73
C PHE A 73 13.79 7.03 15.40
N ILE A 74 12.78 7.90 15.40
CA ILE A 74 12.02 8.23 14.18
C ILE A 74 12.80 9.13 13.20
N ASN A 75 13.63 10.02 13.71
CA ASN A 75 14.54 10.83 12.88
C ASN A 75 15.71 9.99 12.34
N ASN A 76 16.13 8.96 13.07
CA ASN A 76 17.13 7.99 12.62
C ASN A 76 16.54 6.99 11.60
N LEU A 77 15.23 6.68 11.65
CA LEU A 77 14.52 5.96 10.59
C LEU A 77 14.70 6.60 9.20
N ALA A 78 14.86 7.93 9.16
CA ALA A 78 15.08 8.71 7.94
C ALA A 78 16.56 8.88 7.57
N LYS A 79 17.49 8.49 8.45
CA LYS A 79 18.95 8.55 8.24
C LYS A 79 19.56 7.17 7.98
N ASP A 80 19.03 6.12 8.58
CA ASP A 80 19.47 4.72 8.42
C ASP A 80 18.76 4.02 7.24
N THR A 81 18.42 4.80 6.21
CA THR A 81 17.93 4.29 4.93
C THR A 81 19.08 3.61 4.20
N GLN A 82 19.25 2.31 4.40
CA GLN A 82 19.60 1.31 3.38
C GLN A 82 20.03 -0.01 4.07
N ASP A 83 19.09 -0.80 4.54
CA ASP A 83 19.33 -2.25 4.59
C ASP A 83 18.85 -2.82 3.25
N GLN A 84 19.74 -2.79 2.26
CA GLN A 84 19.60 -3.63 1.08
C GLN A 84 19.93 -5.07 1.49
N LEU A 85 19.27 -6.05 0.87
CA LEU A 85 19.67 -7.46 0.97
C LEU A 85 21.14 -7.56 0.58
N LEU A 86 22.03 -7.63 1.57
CA LEU A 86 23.44 -7.89 1.35
C LEU A 86 23.53 -9.27 0.71
N ASN A 87 23.86 -9.28 -0.58
CA ASN A 87 24.46 -10.45 -1.18
C ASN A 87 25.78 -10.62 -0.42
N GLU A 88 25.94 -11.67 0.40
CA GLU A 88 27.07 -11.88 1.33
C GLU A 88 28.48 -11.77 0.69
N LYS A 89 28.55 -11.59 -0.63
CA LYS A 89 29.77 -11.46 -1.44
C LYS A 89 30.08 -10.05 -1.96
N SER A 90 29.20 -9.06 -1.81
CA SER A 90 29.41 -7.72 -2.36
C SER A 90 29.21 -6.64 -1.29
N GLU A 91 30.27 -5.89 -1.00
CA GLU A 91 30.26 -4.76 -0.05
C GLU A 91 29.66 -3.47 -0.65
N THR A 92 29.26 -3.49 -1.93
CA THR A 92 28.61 -2.36 -2.60
C THR A 92 27.10 -2.53 -2.61
N LEU A 93 26.40 -1.52 -2.09
CA LEU A 93 24.95 -1.35 -2.17
C LEU A 93 24.51 -1.28 -3.65
N GLU A 94 24.04 -2.39 -4.20
CA GLU A 94 23.48 -2.45 -5.56
C GLU A 94 21.95 -2.37 -5.51
N ASN A 95 21.38 -1.49 -6.34
CA ASN A 95 19.94 -1.43 -6.54
C ASN A 95 19.43 -2.76 -7.11
N ILE A 96 18.43 -3.36 -6.45
CA ILE A 96 17.84 -4.61 -6.91
C ILE A 96 16.78 -4.29 -7.97
N ASP A 97 17.20 -4.28 -9.22
CA ASP A 97 16.33 -4.12 -10.38
C ASP A 97 15.95 -5.48 -10.98
N LEU A 98 14.70 -5.90 -10.79
CA LEU A 98 14.19 -7.17 -11.30
C LEU A 98 13.84 -7.16 -12.79
N GLN A 99 13.97 -6.02 -13.48
CA GLN A 99 13.82 -5.96 -14.94
C GLN A 99 14.95 -6.73 -15.63
N PHE A 100 16.17 -6.61 -15.09
CA PHE A 100 17.38 -7.18 -15.69
C PHE A 100 17.98 -8.29 -14.84
N ASN A 101 17.62 -8.37 -13.55
CA ASN A 101 18.19 -9.33 -12.61
C ASN A 101 17.14 -10.28 -12.03
N THR A 102 17.64 -11.39 -11.50
CA THR A 102 16.87 -12.32 -10.68
C THR A 102 17.41 -12.28 -9.26
N LEU A 103 16.53 -12.06 -8.29
CA LEU A 103 16.89 -12.09 -6.88
C LEU A 103 16.76 -13.52 -6.35
N TYR A 104 17.87 -14.11 -5.93
CA TYR A 104 17.89 -15.45 -5.35
C TYR A 104 17.74 -15.39 -3.84
N THR A 105 16.82 -16.21 -3.31
CA THR A 105 16.52 -16.31 -1.89
C THR A 105 16.44 -17.76 -1.45
N GLU A 106 16.42 -18.03 -0.15
CA GLU A 106 16.17 -19.38 0.40
C GLU A 106 14.82 -19.97 -0.06
N LEU A 107 13.87 -19.13 -0.49
CA LEU A 107 12.54 -19.53 -0.96
C LEU A 107 12.48 -19.77 -2.48
N GLY A 108 13.51 -19.35 -3.21
CA GLY A 108 13.58 -19.44 -4.66
C GLY A 108 14.08 -18.18 -5.36
N ALA A 109 14.02 -18.24 -6.68
CA ALA A 109 14.36 -17.15 -7.58
C ALA A 109 13.15 -16.23 -7.80
N ILE A 110 13.32 -14.94 -7.53
CA ILE A 110 12.34 -13.89 -7.77
C ILE A 110 12.75 -13.14 -9.03
N SER A 111 11.85 -13.05 -10.00
CA SER A 111 12.07 -12.36 -11.27
C SER A 111 10.84 -11.55 -11.68
N SER A 112 11.01 -10.66 -12.66
CA SER A 112 9.89 -9.93 -13.26
C SER A 112 9.83 -10.15 -14.77
N VAL A 113 8.64 -10.02 -15.34
CA VAL A 113 8.42 -10.01 -16.79
C VAL A 113 7.47 -8.87 -17.11
N TYR A 114 7.83 -8.04 -18.08
CA TYR A 114 6.98 -6.96 -18.56
C TYR A 114 5.77 -7.52 -19.34
N ASP A 115 4.57 -7.11 -18.96
CA ASP A 115 3.32 -7.45 -19.62
C ASP A 115 2.83 -6.27 -20.48
N GLU A 116 2.93 -6.43 -21.79
CA GLU A 116 2.52 -5.42 -22.78
C GLU A 116 1.03 -5.07 -22.73
N ALA A 117 0.18 -5.99 -22.26
CA ALA A 117 -1.27 -5.79 -22.21
C ALA A 117 -1.68 -4.83 -21.08
N THR A 118 -1.06 -4.98 -19.92
CA THR A 118 -1.35 -4.16 -18.72
C THR A 118 -0.38 -2.99 -18.54
N LYS A 119 0.73 -2.97 -19.29
CA LYS A 119 1.83 -2.00 -19.13
C LYS A 119 2.48 -2.04 -17.75
N ASN A 120 2.41 -3.19 -17.08
CA ASN A 120 2.98 -3.46 -15.77
C ASN A 120 3.95 -4.65 -15.83
N TYR A 121 4.71 -4.87 -14.76
CA TYR A 121 5.56 -6.03 -14.59
C TYR A 121 4.87 -7.08 -13.72
N ILE A 122 4.86 -8.33 -14.18
CA ILE A 122 4.41 -9.48 -13.38
C ILE A 122 5.62 -10.02 -12.61
N LEU A 123 5.50 -10.12 -11.29
CA LEU A 123 6.49 -10.73 -10.41
C LEU A 123 6.26 -12.26 -10.34
N PHE A 124 7.36 -13.01 -10.34
CA PHE A 124 7.35 -14.47 -10.23
C PHE A 124 8.26 -14.94 -9.11
N LEU A 125 7.87 -16.05 -8.46
CA LEU A 125 8.74 -16.85 -7.60
C LEU A 125 8.83 -18.27 -8.15
N ASN A 126 10.01 -18.70 -8.60
CA ASN A 126 10.22 -19.99 -9.27
C ASN A 126 9.21 -20.22 -10.41
N ASN A 127 8.98 -19.20 -11.24
CA ASN A 127 8.00 -19.20 -12.34
C ASN A 127 6.52 -19.26 -11.91
N ILE A 128 6.21 -19.14 -10.62
CA ILE A 128 4.83 -18.99 -10.13
C ILE A 128 4.51 -17.50 -10.03
N PRO A 129 3.46 -16.99 -10.69
CA PRO A 129 3.10 -15.58 -10.62
C PRO A 129 2.66 -15.20 -9.21
N LEU A 130 3.14 -14.05 -8.74
CA LEU A 130 2.83 -13.47 -7.43
C LEU A 130 1.85 -12.28 -7.55
N GLY A 131 2.01 -11.48 -8.60
CA GLY A 131 1.14 -10.36 -8.95
C GLY A 131 1.87 -9.28 -9.75
N GLN A 132 1.25 -8.11 -9.92
CA GLN A 132 1.73 -7.04 -10.78
C GLN A 132 2.24 -5.81 -10.02
N VAL A 133 3.25 -5.13 -10.59
CA VAL A 133 3.81 -3.86 -10.13
C VAL A 133 4.10 -2.95 -11.34
N ALA A 134 3.95 -1.64 -11.19
CA ALA A 134 4.32 -0.70 -12.25
C ALA A 134 5.84 -0.62 -12.47
N ASN A 135 6.61 -0.73 -11.38
CA ASN A 135 8.06 -0.64 -11.40
C ASN A 135 8.69 -1.87 -10.73
N PRO A 136 9.54 -2.65 -11.43
CA PRO A 136 10.16 -3.87 -10.89
C PRO A 136 11.38 -3.57 -10.01
N LEU A 137 11.75 -2.30 -9.85
CA LEU A 137 12.80 -1.86 -8.94
C LEU A 137 12.35 -2.04 -7.49
N VAL A 138 13.12 -2.81 -6.72
CA VAL A 138 12.88 -2.97 -5.28
C VAL A 138 13.29 -1.69 -4.56
N LYS A 139 12.33 -1.03 -3.92
CA LYS A 139 12.58 0.19 -3.14
C LYS A 139 13.20 -0.11 -1.79
N TYR A 140 12.70 -1.15 -1.13
CA TYR A 140 13.20 -1.63 0.18
C TYR A 140 13.15 -3.15 0.23
N ALA A 141 14.13 -3.77 0.89
CA ALA A 141 14.23 -5.21 1.03
C ALA A 141 14.67 -5.58 2.44
N PHE A 142 13.89 -6.38 3.16
CA PHE A 142 14.19 -6.77 4.53
C PHE A 142 14.21 -8.28 4.69
N TYR A 143 15.16 -8.78 5.47
CA TYR A 143 15.21 -10.16 5.95
C TYR A 143 14.92 -10.19 7.45
N LEU A 144 13.75 -10.70 7.81
CA LEU A 144 13.31 -10.79 9.20
C LEU A 144 13.90 -12.05 9.84
N LYS A 145 14.08 -12.02 11.17
CA LYS A 145 14.69 -13.09 11.97
C LYS A 145 14.02 -14.47 11.78
N ASN A 146 12.74 -14.49 11.46
CA ASN A 146 11.95 -15.69 11.18
C ASN A 146 12.11 -16.22 9.75
N LYS A 147 13.17 -15.81 9.02
CA LYS A 147 13.45 -16.16 7.62
C LYS A 147 12.39 -15.67 6.63
N GLN A 148 11.71 -14.58 6.98
CA GLN A 148 10.73 -13.94 6.13
C GLN A 148 11.40 -12.80 5.36
N ILE A 149 11.06 -12.68 4.10
CA ILE A 149 11.59 -11.69 3.18
C ILE A 149 10.46 -10.73 2.83
N ILE A 150 10.71 -9.44 3.04
CA ILE A 150 9.78 -8.36 2.73
C ILE A 150 10.41 -7.49 1.66
N LEU A 151 9.76 -7.38 0.50
CA LEU A 151 10.17 -6.48 -0.58
C LEU A 151 9.09 -5.42 -0.78
N ILE A 152 9.48 -4.17 -1.01
CA ILE A 152 8.55 -3.06 -1.27
C ILE A 152 8.82 -2.49 -2.66
N PHE A 153 7.76 -2.35 -3.44
CA PHE A 153 7.80 -1.84 -4.82
C PHE A 153 6.88 -0.63 -4.98
N GLU A 154 7.15 0.17 -6.02
CA GLU A 154 6.18 1.13 -6.54
C GLU A 154 5.16 0.34 -7.39
N ALA A 155 3.93 0.28 -6.89
CA ALA A 155 2.81 -0.48 -7.44
C ALA A 155 2.17 0.23 -8.64
N GLU A 156 1.98 1.55 -8.52
CA GLU A 156 1.34 2.40 -9.53
C GLU A 156 1.93 3.82 -9.48
N ASP A 157 2.08 4.45 -10.64
CA ASP A 157 2.42 5.87 -10.77
C ASP A 157 1.17 6.67 -11.16
N ILE A 158 0.70 7.52 -10.24
CA ILE A 158 -0.45 8.41 -10.45
C ILE A 158 0.08 9.85 -10.54
N GLY A 159 0.66 10.19 -11.69
CA GLY A 159 1.22 11.51 -11.94
C GLY A 159 2.54 11.76 -11.20
N SER A 160 2.52 12.51 -10.09
CA SER A 160 3.71 12.81 -9.26
C SER A 160 3.79 11.99 -7.98
N ASP A 161 2.81 11.12 -7.76
CA ASP A 161 2.66 10.33 -6.55
C ASP A 161 2.73 8.85 -6.92
N SER A 162 3.33 8.05 -6.04
CA SER A 162 3.51 6.61 -6.23
C SER A 162 2.79 5.85 -5.13
N VAL A 163 2.04 4.83 -5.52
CA VAL A 163 1.42 3.86 -4.60
C VAL A 163 2.42 2.74 -4.37
N TYR A 164 2.51 2.22 -3.14
CA TYR A 164 3.46 1.17 -2.78
C TYR A 164 2.75 -0.16 -2.51
N VAL A 165 3.41 -1.27 -2.87
CA VAL A 165 2.98 -2.64 -2.59
C VAL A 165 4.10 -3.37 -1.85
N MET A 166 3.71 -4.21 -0.90
CA MET A 166 4.65 -5.04 -0.14
C MET A 166 4.48 -6.51 -0.50
N LEU A 167 5.55 -7.12 -1.00
CA LEU A 167 5.64 -8.56 -1.18
C LEU A 167 6.17 -9.20 0.10
N ASP A 168 5.35 -10.05 0.71
CA ASP A 168 5.69 -10.85 1.89
C ASP A 168 5.91 -12.31 1.49
N LEU A 169 7.14 -12.78 1.68
CA LEU A 169 7.56 -14.15 1.41
C LEU A 169 8.09 -14.81 2.68
N SER A 170 7.50 -15.95 3.02
CA SER A 170 8.01 -16.89 4.00
C SER A 170 7.85 -18.31 3.46
N SER A 171 8.43 -19.29 4.15
CA SER A 171 8.24 -20.71 3.79
C SER A 171 6.76 -21.15 3.82
N ARG A 172 5.92 -20.45 4.59
CA ARG A 172 4.50 -20.79 4.80
C ARG A 172 3.51 -19.87 4.09
N LYS A 173 3.90 -18.62 3.81
CA LYS A 173 3.00 -17.59 3.25
C LYS A 173 3.71 -16.83 2.15
N LYS A 174 3.01 -16.61 1.04
CA LYS A 174 3.45 -15.80 -0.09
C LYS A 174 2.28 -14.91 -0.45
N ARG A 175 2.42 -13.59 -0.31
CA ARG A 175 1.34 -12.65 -0.61
C ARG A 175 1.89 -11.30 -1.00
N MET A 176 1.15 -10.61 -1.88
CA MET A 176 1.30 -9.18 -2.03
C MET A 176 0.23 -8.47 -1.20
N LEU A 177 0.68 -7.50 -0.43
CA LEU A 177 -0.15 -6.58 0.32
C LEU A 177 -0.22 -5.30 -0.50
N HIS A 178 -1.34 -5.13 -1.21
CA HIS A 178 -1.63 -3.95 -2.02
C HIS A 178 -1.95 -2.75 -1.13
N GLU A 179 -1.69 -1.56 -1.67
CA GLU A 179 -2.08 -0.26 -1.11
C GLU A 179 -1.56 -0.03 0.31
N VAL A 180 -0.24 -0.17 0.50
CA VAL A 180 0.35 0.19 1.78
C VAL A 180 0.20 1.70 1.98
N GLY A 181 -0.60 2.08 2.98
CA GLY A 181 -0.83 3.47 3.35
C GLY A 181 -1.90 4.22 2.53
N ASN A 182 -2.91 3.60 1.91
CA ASN A 182 -4.10 4.34 1.39
C ASN A 182 -3.79 5.66 0.62
N PHE A 183 -2.90 5.65 -0.38
CA PHE A 183 -2.46 6.85 -1.14
C PHE A 183 -1.60 7.86 -0.35
N GLU A 184 -1.08 7.45 0.80
CA GLU A 184 -0.05 8.14 1.56
C GLU A 184 1.32 7.87 0.91
N LYS A 185 2.20 8.88 0.92
CA LYS A 185 3.53 8.75 0.33
C LYS A 185 4.47 8.06 1.32
N LEU A 186 5.02 6.90 0.95
CA LEU A 186 6.05 6.24 1.75
C LEU A 186 7.30 7.13 1.81
N GLN A 187 7.64 7.60 3.01
CA GLN A 187 8.83 8.43 3.25
C GLN A 187 10.05 7.55 3.55
N ALA A 188 9.87 6.54 4.40
CA ALA A 188 10.95 5.66 4.83
C ALA A 188 10.39 4.30 5.25
N ALA A 189 11.22 3.26 5.13
CA ALA A 189 10.97 1.95 5.71
C ALA A 189 12.24 1.47 6.43
N SER A 190 12.09 0.74 7.52
CA SER A 190 13.21 0.23 8.30
C SER A 190 12.87 -1.07 9.01
N LEU A 191 13.90 -1.80 9.42
CA LEU A 191 13.76 -3.01 10.22
C LEU A 191 13.83 -2.64 11.71
N SER A 192 12.94 -3.25 12.50
CA SER A 192 13.00 -3.18 13.97
C SER A 192 14.32 -3.77 14.52
N ASN A 193 14.74 -3.30 15.70
CA ASN A 193 15.99 -3.73 16.33
C ASN A 193 16.06 -5.24 16.60
N ASP A 194 14.92 -5.88 16.91
CA ASP A 194 14.83 -7.33 17.11
C ASP A 194 14.68 -8.13 15.80
N LYS A 195 14.59 -7.42 14.66
CA LYS A 195 14.41 -7.93 13.30
C LYS A 195 13.12 -8.73 13.11
N LEU A 196 12.10 -8.48 13.93
CA LEU A 196 10.81 -9.19 13.84
C LEU A 196 9.77 -8.44 13.00
N CYS A 197 9.90 -7.11 12.93
CA CYS A 197 8.93 -6.24 12.26
C CYS A 197 9.60 -5.21 11.35
N VAL A 198 8.87 -4.76 10.34
CA VAL A 198 9.23 -3.64 9.47
C VAL A 198 8.40 -2.43 9.88
N TYR A 199 9.04 -1.28 10.06
CA TYR A 199 8.37 0.00 10.27
C TYR A 199 8.29 0.77 8.97
N LEU A 200 7.12 1.36 8.71
CA LEU A 200 6.81 2.10 7.49
C LEU A 200 6.32 3.47 7.87
N LYS A 201 7.07 4.49 7.47
CA LYS A 201 6.76 5.89 7.72
C LYS A 201 6.12 6.49 6.49
N PHE A 202 4.90 6.98 6.66
CA PHE A 202 4.12 7.60 5.59
C PHE A 202 3.88 9.07 5.89
N ASN A 203 4.05 9.90 4.87
CA ASN A 203 3.54 11.26 4.90
C ASN A 203 2.10 11.27 4.38
N ASP A 204 1.30 12.18 4.92
CA ASP A 204 0.01 12.58 4.34
C ASP A 204 -1.10 11.51 4.38
N ALA A 205 -1.60 11.20 5.58
CA ALA A 205 -2.85 10.44 5.71
C ALA A 205 -4.10 11.28 5.74
N ARG A 206 -3.94 12.57 6.08
CA ARG A 206 -5.02 13.54 6.04
C ARG A 206 -4.52 14.65 5.15
N LYS A 207 -5.17 14.88 4.00
CA LYS A 207 -4.76 15.90 3.01
C LYS A 207 -4.64 17.33 3.57
N TYR A 208 -5.08 17.57 4.81
CA TYR A 208 -4.98 18.82 5.59
C TYR A 208 -3.93 18.79 6.72
N SER A 209 -3.21 17.69 6.92
CA SER A 209 -2.13 17.60 7.92
C SER A 209 -0.93 18.44 7.49
N GLU A 210 -0.07 18.77 8.44
CA GLU A 210 1.13 19.54 8.18
C GLU A 210 2.13 18.70 7.37
N LYS A 211 2.59 19.24 6.24
CA LYS A 211 3.59 18.55 5.39
C LYS A 211 4.88 18.23 6.15
N ASP A 212 5.26 19.11 7.08
CA ASP A 212 6.47 19.00 7.87
C ASP A 212 6.10 18.66 9.32
N GLY A 213 6.11 17.36 9.64
CA GLY A 213 5.99 16.87 11.03
C GLY A 213 4.79 15.99 11.32
N ASP A 214 3.75 15.98 10.47
CA ASP A 214 2.65 15.03 10.60
C ASP A 214 2.89 13.83 9.68
N TYR A 215 3.30 12.72 10.28
CA TYR A 215 3.50 11.44 9.61
C TYR A 215 2.76 10.35 10.37
N GLN A 216 2.47 9.27 9.67
CA GLN A 216 2.00 8.04 10.27
C GLN A 216 3.12 7.01 10.28
N LEU A 217 3.07 6.16 11.30
CA LEU A 217 3.97 5.02 11.41
C LEU A 217 3.15 3.76 11.51
N TYR A 218 3.43 2.84 10.59
CA TYR A 218 2.86 1.51 10.59
C TYR A 218 3.95 0.49 10.91
N GLU A 219 3.56 -0.56 11.61
CA GLU A 219 4.37 -1.71 11.94
C GLU A 219 3.82 -2.95 11.22
N TYR A 220 4.72 -3.74 10.65
CA TYR A 220 4.39 -4.99 9.99
C TYR A 220 5.26 -6.14 10.47
N CYS A 221 4.66 -7.12 11.14
CA CYS A 221 5.36 -8.28 11.72
C CYS A 221 5.00 -9.62 11.04
N GLY A 222 4.63 -9.60 9.75
CA GLY A 222 4.40 -10.83 8.99
C GLY A 222 3.05 -11.53 9.21
N ALA A 223 2.11 -10.93 9.95
CA ALA A 223 0.77 -11.49 10.17
C ALA A 223 -0.22 -11.21 9.04
N GLY A 224 0.03 -10.18 8.22
CA GLY A 224 -0.84 -9.78 7.10
C GLY A 224 -1.67 -8.54 7.35
N SER A 225 -1.50 -7.95 8.52
CA SER A 225 -2.09 -6.69 8.89
C SER A 225 -0.97 -5.73 9.26
N PHE A 226 -1.13 -4.48 8.85
CA PHE A 226 -0.33 -3.38 9.34
C PHE A 226 -0.95 -2.85 10.63
N ASN A 227 -0.14 -2.67 11.66
CA ASN A 227 -0.56 -2.03 12.90
C ASN A 227 -0.16 -0.55 12.86
N LYS A 228 -1.12 0.36 13.02
CA LYS A 228 -0.81 1.79 13.10
C LYS A 228 -0.33 2.11 14.51
N ILE A 229 0.95 2.44 14.65
CA ILE A 229 1.58 2.73 15.94
C ILE A 229 1.72 4.23 16.20
N LEU A 230 1.67 5.05 15.14
CA LEU A 230 1.54 6.50 15.25
C LEU A 230 0.57 7.00 14.19
N ASP A 231 -0.38 7.83 14.62
CA ASP A 231 -1.25 8.60 13.73
C ASP A 231 -0.81 10.07 13.72
N VAL A 232 -1.25 10.81 12.71
CA VAL A 232 -1.15 12.28 12.70
C VAL A 232 -1.94 12.87 13.87
N LYS A 233 -1.74 14.17 14.12
CA LYS A 233 -2.43 14.89 15.21
C LYS A 233 -3.96 14.72 15.14
N SER A 234 -4.62 14.84 16.29
CA SER A 234 -6.06 14.58 16.39
C SER A 234 -6.89 15.58 15.58
N GLU A 235 -8.12 15.18 15.24
CA GLU A 235 -9.06 16.05 14.54
C GLU A 235 -9.34 17.34 15.32
N GLU A 236 -9.47 17.24 16.65
CA GLU A 236 -9.64 18.39 17.54
C GLU A 236 -8.45 19.35 17.53
N TYR A 237 -7.23 18.84 17.29
CA TYR A 237 -6.07 19.69 17.11
C TYR A 237 -6.22 20.55 15.85
N TYR A 238 -6.54 19.93 14.70
CA TYR A 238 -6.67 20.66 13.44
C TYR A 238 -7.86 21.62 13.45
N GLN A 239 -8.99 21.23 14.04
CA GLN A 239 -10.13 22.13 14.21
C GLN A 239 -9.76 23.37 15.01
N ARG A 240 -9.04 23.21 16.13
CA ARG A 240 -8.56 24.35 16.94
C ARG A 240 -7.54 25.20 16.19
N LYS A 241 -6.61 24.56 15.48
CA LYS A 241 -5.58 25.24 14.70
C LYS A 241 -6.19 26.17 13.64
N PHE A 242 -7.20 25.69 12.93
CA PHE A 242 -7.81 26.42 11.81
C PHE A 242 -8.98 27.31 12.21
N ALA A 243 -9.44 27.27 13.48
CA ALA A 243 -10.61 28.00 13.95
C ALA A 243 -10.53 29.52 13.77
N GLY A 244 -9.31 30.09 13.86
CA GLY A 244 -9.06 31.52 13.72
C GLY A 244 -8.71 31.97 12.29
N MET A 245 -8.72 31.08 11.30
CA MET A 245 -8.51 31.47 9.91
C MET A 245 -9.73 32.16 9.33
N THR A 246 -9.51 33.06 8.38
CA THR A 246 -10.58 33.65 7.55
C THR A 246 -10.70 32.91 6.21
N ALA A 247 -11.88 32.97 5.60
CA ALA A 247 -12.14 32.44 4.26
C ALA A 247 -11.18 33.03 3.22
N ALA A 248 -10.86 34.31 3.32
CA ALA A 248 -9.87 34.96 2.45
C ALA A 248 -8.47 34.32 2.57
N GLN A 249 -8.04 34.00 3.80
CA GLN A 249 -6.76 33.29 4.03
C GLN A 249 -6.77 31.87 3.46
N VAL A 250 -7.91 31.18 3.52
CA VAL A 250 -8.05 29.83 2.95
C VAL A 250 -8.01 29.85 1.43
N LEU A 251 -8.67 30.83 0.77
CA LEU A 251 -8.57 31.03 -0.67
C LEU A 251 -7.14 31.36 -1.09
N GLN A 252 -6.49 32.30 -0.39
CA GLN A 252 -5.10 32.66 -0.66
C GLN A 252 -4.17 31.44 -0.56
N LEU A 253 -4.37 30.58 0.43
CA LEU A 253 -3.61 29.33 0.56
C LEU A 253 -3.85 28.39 -0.64
N ALA A 254 -5.10 28.25 -1.08
CA ALA A 254 -5.45 27.42 -2.24
C ALA A 254 -4.88 27.97 -3.55
N GLU A 255 -4.83 29.28 -3.72
CA GLU A 255 -4.21 29.95 -4.87
C GLU A 255 -2.69 29.76 -4.87
N GLN A 256 -2.03 29.92 -3.72
CA GLN A 256 -0.59 29.68 -3.56
C GLN A 256 -0.22 28.23 -3.91
N ASP A 257 -1.04 27.28 -3.47
CA ASP A 257 -0.89 25.85 -3.79
C ASP A 257 -1.30 25.51 -5.24
N LYS A 258 -1.77 26.49 -6.04
CA LYS A 258 -2.31 26.33 -7.41
C LYS A 258 -3.49 25.36 -7.51
N CYS A 259 -4.28 25.30 -6.44
CA CYS A 259 -5.44 24.42 -6.28
C CYS A 259 -6.78 25.15 -6.26
N TYR A 260 -6.78 26.44 -6.57
CA TYR A 260 -7.97 27.24 -6.80
C TYR A 260 -7.83 27.99 -8.13
N ASP A 261 -8.89 27.97 -8.93
CA ASP A 261 -8.95 28.68 -10.20
C ASP A 261 -9.77 29.97 -10.04
N ASN A 262 -9.07 31.10 -10.09
CA ASN A 262 -9.67 32.43 -9.94
C ASN A 262 -10.67 32.79 -11.06
N LYS A 263 -10.61 32.13 -12.22
CA LYS A 263 -11.57 32.36 -13.32
C LYS A 263 -12.86 31.60 -13.10
N THR A 264 -12.77 30.32 -12.74
CA THR A 264 -13.94 29.46 -12.56
C THR A 264 -14.47 29.46 -11.12
N LYS A 265 -13.74 30.09 -10.18
CA LYS A 265 -14.05 30.17 -8.76
C LYS A 265 -14.22 28.79 -8.11
N ARG A 266 -13.45 27.82 -8.58
CA ARG A 266 -13.54 26.40 -8.20
C ARG A 266 -12.23 25.87 -7.64
N LEU A 267 -12.35 24.91 -6.73
CA LEU A 267 -11.22 24.09 -6.30
C LEU A 267 -10.85 23.10 -7.40
N ASN A 268 -9.55 22.97 -7.66
CA ASN A 268 -9.03 21.95 -8.56
C ASN A 268 -9.15 20.58 -7.88
N LEU A 269 -9.89 19.67 -8.53
CA LEU A 269 -10.14 18.33 -8.01
C LEU A 269 -9.13 17.29 -8.52
N SER A 270 -8.00 17.70 -9.10
CA SER A 270 -6.91 16.79 -9.44
C SER A 270 -6.33 16.11 -8.20
N HIS A 271 -5.71 14.96 -8.41
CA HIS A 271 -5.00 14.21 -7.37
C HIS A 271 -3.94 15.06 -6.65
N LYS A 272 -3.17 15.84 -7.43
CA LYS A 272 -2.16 16.79 -6.92
C LYS A 272 -2.71 17.78 -5.90
N CYS A 273 -3.98 18.16 -6.05
CA CYS A 273 -4.65 19.10 -5.15
C CYS A 273 -5.38 18.42 -3.98
N GLY A 274 -5.13 17.12 -3.77
CA GLY A 274 -5.81 16.32 -2.75
C GLY A 274 -7.33 16.38 -2.91
N TYR A 275 -7.82 16.52 -4.14
CA TYR A 275 -9.25 16.68 -4.46
C TYR A 275 -9.93 17.83 -3.68
N GLY A 276 -9.18 18.89 -3.36
CA GLY A 276 -9.67 20.04 -2.58
C GLY A 276 -10.02 19.74 -1.12
N ILE A 277 -9.70 18.53 -0.61
CA ILE A 277 -10.04 18.09 0.75
C ILE A 277 -9.46 19.05 1.80
N LYS A 278 -8.20 19.46 1.60
CA LYS A 278 -7.47 20.37 2.48
C LYS A 278 -8.27 21.63 2.79
N TYR A 279 -8.61 22.38 1.75
CA TYR A 279 -9.20 23.71 1.89
C TYR A 279 -10.63 23.62 2.45
N CYS A 280 -11.41 22.62 2.03
CA CYS A 280 -12.75 22.43 2.58
C CYS A 280 -12.75 21.96 4.04
N HIS A 281 -11.73 21.23 4.47
CA HIS A 281 -11.57 20.88 5.88
C HIS A 281 -11.23 22.11 6.74
N ILE A 282 -10.27 22.92 6.29
CA ILE A 282 -9.90 24.17 6.95
C ILE A 282 -11.11 25.12 7.01
N PHE A 283 -11.84 25.29 5.90
CA PHE A 283 -13.04 26.11 5.83
C PHE A 283 -14.10 25.69 6.85
N ARG A 284 -14.37 24.38 6.99
CA ARG A 284 -15.33 23.85 7.98
C ARG A 284 -14.91 24.07 9.43
N SER A 285 -13.63 24.37 9.67
CA SER A 285 -13.09 24.60 11.00
C SER A 285 -13.22 26.07 11.44
N ILE A 286 -13.46 27.00 10.52
CA ILE A 286 -13.63 28.44 10.80
C ILE A 286 -14.85 28.68 11.70
N LYS A 287 -14.70 29.49 12.75
CA LYS A 287 -15.80 29.74 13.72
C LYS A 287 -16.49 31.10 13.60
N GLU A 288 -15.75 32.14 13.24
CA GLU A 288 -16.18 33.53 13.49
C GLU A 288 -16.63 34.29 12.24
N GLU A 289 -16.31 33.78 11.04
CA GLU A 289 -16.65 34.47 9.80
C GLU A 289 -17.90 33.86 9.16
N ARG A 290 -18.86 34.71 8.79
CA ARG A 290 -20.01 34.34 7.97
C ARG A 290 -20.32 35.49 7.00
N ASN A 291 -20.79 35.15 5.80
CA ASN A 291 -21.34 36.09 4.81
C ASN A 291 -20.33 37.07 4.15
N SER A 292 -19.03 36.87 4.26
CA SER A 292 -18.07 37.59 3.40
C SER A 292 -18.10 37.04 1.97
N THR A 293 -17.67 37.83 0.98
CA THR A 293 -17.56 37.35 -0.41
C THR A 293 -16.69 36.11 -0.51
N SER A 294 -15.53 36.11 0.15
CA SER A 294 -14.62 34.95 0.19
C SER A 294 -15.23 33.73 0.88
N TYR A 295 -16.07 33.95 1.90
CA TYR A 295 -16.80 32.87 2.58
C TYR A 295 -17.78 32.19 1.61
N LEU A 296 -18.60 32.98 0.90
CA LEU A 296 -19.56 32.46 -0.08
C LEU A 296 -18.86 31.76 -1.26
N GLU A 297 -17.73 32.30 -1.73
CA GLU A 297 -16.93 31.67 -2.77
C GLU A 297 -16.38 30.29 -2.33
N LEU A 298 -15.86 30.17 -1.11
CA LEU A 298 -15.41 28.88 -0.57
C LEU A 298 -16.54 27.91 -0.29
N GLU A 299 -17.66 28.40 0.24
CA GLU A 299 -18.85 27.59 0.48
C GLU A 299 -19.33 26.94 -0.83
N HIS A 300 -19.44 27.72 -1.90
CA HIS A 300 -19.80 27.22 -3.23
C HIS A 300 -18.77 26.23 -3.76
N ALA A 301 -17.47 26.56 -3.71
CA ALA A 301 -16.41 25.69 -4.20
C ALA A 301 -16.37 24.33 -3.47
N CYS A 302 -16.67 24.32 -2.16
CA CYS A 302 -16.72 23.11 -1.36
C CYS A 302 -18.02 22.31 -1.56
N ALA A 303 -19.15 22.95 -1.86
CA ALA A 303 -20.38 22.29 -2.25
C ALA A 303 -20.24 21.59 -3.62
N ASP A 304 -19.65 22.26 -4.62
CA ASP A 304 -19.39 21.71 -5.96
C ASP A 304 -18.52 20.43 -5.89
N ARG A 305 -17.50 20.42 -5.03
CA ARG A 305 -16.68 19.24 -4.74
C ARG A 305 -17.54 18.06 -4.25
N ALA A 306 -18.44 18.30 -3.30
CA ALA A 306 -19.27 17.25 -2.72
C ALA A 306 -20.20 16.62 -3.77
N GLN A 307 -20.78 17.44 -4.64
CA GLN A 307 -21.64 16.99 -5.74
C GLN A 307 -20.86 16.20 -6.81
N THR A 308 -19.65 16.65 -7.16
CA THR A 308 -18.81 15.98 -8.16
C THR A 308 -18.38 14.58 -7.70
N ARG A 309 -18.09 14.39 -6.40
CA ARG A 309 -17.79 13.06 -5.83
C ARG A 309 -18.98 12.12 -5.86
N LEU A 310 -20.18 12.61 -5.52
CA LEU A 310 -21.41 11.80 -5.61
C LEU A 310 -21.61 11.28 -7.04
N PHE A 311 -21.45 12.15 -8.04
CA PHE A 311 -21.59 11.77 -9.45
C PHE A 311 -20.54 10.75 -9.89
N GLN A 312 -19.27 10.90 -9.48
CA GLN A 312 -18.21 9.93 -9.78
C GLN A 312 -18.46 8.56 -9.10
N SER A 313 -18.94 8.55 -7.86
CA SER A 313 -19.27 7.29 -7.16
C SER A 313 -20.48 6.55 -7.76
N LEU A 314 -21.40 7.28 -8.38
CA LEU A 314 -22.58 6.72 -9.05
C LEU A 314 -22.28 6.19 -10.45
N MET A 315 -21.21 6.67 -11.10
CA MET A 315 -20.77 6.17 -12.42
C MET A 315 -19.77 5.01 -12.34
N LEU A 316 -19.29 4.66 -11.13
CA LEU A 316 -18.38 3.54 -10.87
C LEU A 316 -19.09 2.31 -10.27
N ASN A 317 -20.43 2.35 -10.14
CA ASN A 317 -21.30 1.22 -9.83
C ASN A 317 -22.15 0.88 -11.05
#